data_AF-A0A549YEG3-F1
#
_entry.id   AF-A0A549YEG3-F1
#
_cell.length_a   1.000
_cell.length_b   1.000
_cell.length_c   1.000
_cell.angle_alpha   90.00
_cell.angle_beta   90.00
_cell.angle_gamma   90.00
#
_symmetry.space_group_name_H-M   'P 1'
#
loop_
_entity.id
_entity.type
_entity.pdbx_description
1 polymer ?
#
loop_
_entity_poly.entity_id
_entity_poly.type
_entity_poly.pdbx_seq_one_letter_code
_entity_poly.pdbx_strand_id
1 'polypeptide(L)'
;MEKYIVVMRETSGLMETVQEALAHTQTLLKQGKGEASITLFSDIVQAFSSMEQSVLQLPEIFVNDDVASLTEDVRNALNKAVESYEAKAYTHVQEVLQSALLPAFNKWSEVLEKYFRPYVIS
;
A
#
# COMPACT_ATOMS: atom_id res chain seq x y z
N MET A 1 21.30 -12.43 5.70
CA MET A 1 20.62 -12.43 4.39
C MET A 1 19.30 -13.20 4.44
N GLU A 2 19.24 -14.42 4.99
CA GLU A 2 17.99 -15.20 5.08
C GLU A 2 16.81 -14.45 5.71
N LYS A 3 17.01 -13.74 6.84
CA LYS A 3 15.96 -12.92 7.46
C LYS A 3 15.37 -11.85 6.53
N TYR A 4 16.17 -11.31 5.62
CA TYR A 4 15.73 -10.27 4.68
C TYR A 4 14.99 -10.88 3.50
N ILE A 5 15.35 -12.09 3.06
CA ILE A 5 14.62 -12.83 2.02
C ILE A 5 13.19 -13.14 2.48
N VAL A 6 13.01 -13.54 3.75
CA VAL A 6 11.68 -13.74 4.34
C VAL A 6 10.89 -12.45 4.32
N VAL A 7 11.47 -11.33 4.78
CA VAL A 7 10.82 -10.01 4.74
C VAL A 7 10.39 -9.63 3.31
N MET A 8 11.26 -9.83 2.32
CA MET A 8 10.96 -9.52 0.92
C MET A 8 9.78 -10.36 0.40
N ARG A 9 9.75 -11.67 0.69
CA ARG A 9 8.68 -12.58 0.27
C ARG A 9 7.34 -12.22 0.90
N GLU A 10 7.32 -12.05 2.22
CA GLU A 10 6.09 -11.72 2.96
C GLU A 10 5.57 -10.34 2.54
N THR A 11 6.46 -9.37 2.34
CA THR A 11 6.09 -8.04 1.83
C THR A 11 5.50 -8.16 0.42
N SER A 12 6.10 -8.93 -0.50
CA SER A 12 5.54 -9.16 -1.84
C SER A 12 4.14 -9.78 -1.80
N GLY A 13 3.91 -10.82 -1.00
CA GLY A 13 2.58 -11.41 -0.88
C GLY A 13 1.54 -10.45 -0.28
N LEU A 14 1.96 -9.64 0.69
CA LEU A 14 1.08 -8.64 1.29
C LEU A 14 0.79 -7.47 0.32
N MET A 15 1.74 -7.09 -0.53
CA MET A 15 1.55 -6.09 -1.58
C MET A 15 0.46 -6.52 -2.57
N GLU A 16 0.48 -7.77 -3.05
CA GLU A 16 -0.55 -8.33 -3.94
C GLU A 16 -1.93 -8.28 -3.26
N THR A 17 -2.00 -8.71 -2.01
CA THR A 17 -3.26 -8.71 -1.22
C THR A 17 -3.81 -7.30 -1.04
N VAL A 18 -2.96 -6.32 -0.72
CA VAL A 18 -3.36 -4.92 -0.57
C VAL A 18 -3.82 -4.32 -1.90
N GLN A 19 -3.18 -4.69 -3.02
CA GLN A 19 -3.59 -4.24 -4.34
C GLN A 19 -5.01 -4.72 -4.69
N GLU A 20 -5.33 -5.98 -4.40
CA GLU A 20 -6.68 -6.54 -4.55
C GLU A 20 -7.68 -5.84 -3.62
N ALA A 21 -7.31 -5.62 -2.36
CA ALA A 21 -8.14 -4.93 -1.38
C ALA A 21 -8.45 -3.48 -1.80
N LEU A 22 -7.49 -2.76 -2.37
CA LEU A 22 -7.68 -1.40 -2.91
C LEU A 22 -8.65 -1.41 -4.09
N ALA A 23 -8.53 -2.38 -5.00
CA ALA A 23 -9.46 -2.55 -6.11
C ALA A 23 -10.88 -2.90 -5.63
N HIS A 24 -10.99 -3.74 -4.60
CA HIS A 24 -12.29 -4.09 -4.01
C HIS A 24 -12.92 -2.91 -3.26
N THR A 25 -12.12 -2.13 -2.53
CA THR A 25 -12.54 -0.85 -1.92
C THR A 25 -13.11 0.10 -2.97
N GLN A 26 -12.41 0.28 -4.09
CA GLN A 26 -12.91 1.09 -5.21
C GLN A 26 -14.27 0.60 -5.72
N THR A 27 -14.46 -0.70 -5.79
CA THR A 27 -15.70 -1.33 -6.26
C THR A 27 -16.85 -1.07 -5.30
N LEU A 28 -16.63 -1.19 -3.99
CA LEU A 28 -17.63 -0.87 -2.97
C LEU A 28 -18.04 0.61 -3.02
N LEU A 29 -17.07 1.52 -3.15
CA LEU A 29 -17.33 2.96 -3.28
C LEU A 29 -18.19 3.27 -4.52
N LYS A 30 -17.86 2.69 -5.68
CA LYS A 30 -18.66 2.83 -6.92
C LYS A 30 -20.09 2.28 -6.79
N GLN A 31 -20.31 1.32 -5.91
CA GLN A 31 -21.64 0.74 -5.62
C GLN A 31 -22.42 1.56 -4.57
N GLY A 32 -21.88 2.68 -4.09
CA GLY A 32 -22.48 3.47 -3.00
C GLY A 32 -22.33 2.82 -1.62
N LYS A 33 -21.51 1.77 -1.48
CA LYS A 33 -21.29 1.01 -0.24
C LYS A 33 -20.10 1.55 0.54
N GLY A 34 -20.07 2.86 0.76
CA GLY A 34 -18.97 3.55 1.44
C GLY A 34 -18.69 3.00 2.84
N GLU A 35 -19.73 2.85 3.67
CA GLU A 35 -19.59 2.30 5.03
C GLU A 35 -19.03 0.88 5.03
N ALA A 36 -19.48 0.02 4.11
CA ALA A 36 -18.98 -1.36 4.01
C ALA A 36 -17.51 -1.44 3.61
N SER A 37 -16.96 -0.38 2.99
CA SER A 37 -15.55 -0.33 2.61
C SER A 37 -14.61 0.08 3.74
N ILE A 38 -15.14 0.62 4.86
CA ILE A 38 -14.32 1.15 5.97
C ILE A 38 -13.46 0.05 6.60
N THR A 39 -14.04 -1.12 6.91
CA THR A 39 -13.30 -2.22 7.51
C THR A 39 -12.16 -2.69 6.61
N LEU A 40 -12.45 -2.88 5.32
CA LEU A 40 -11.43 -3.28 4.34
C LEU A 40 -10.33 -2.21 4.20
N PHE A 41 -10.70 -0.93 4.24
CA PHE A 41 -9.73 0.15 4.18
C PHE A 41 -8.86 0.24 5.44
N SER A 42 -9.42 -0.05 6.62
CA SER A 42 -8.65 -0.17 7.86
C SER A 42 -7.62 -1.31 7.76
N ASP A 43 -8.01 -2.45 7.20
CA ASP A 43 -7.10 -3.59 6.98
C ASP A 43 -5.96 -3.21 6.03
N ILE A 44 -6.24 -2.42 4.97
CA ILE A 44 -5.24 -1.88 4.05
C ILE A 44 -4.23 -0.99 4.79
N VAL A 45 -4.71 -0.06 5.63
CA VAL A 45 -3.82 0.84 6.40
C VAL A 45 -2.92 0.04 7.34
N GLN A 46 -3.47 -0.96 8.03
CA GLN A 46 -2.71 -1.82 8.94
C GLN A 46 -1.68 -2.68 8.20
N ALA A 47 -2.06 -3.25 7.05
CA ALA A 47 -1.16 -4.00 6.19
C ALA A 47 -0.02 -3.12 5.68
N PHE A 48 -0.32 -1.92 5.19
CA PHE A 48 0.71 -0.97 4.74
C PHE A 48 1.66 -0.58 5.87
N SER A 49 1.16 -0.25 7.06
CA SER A 49 2.03 0.09 8.20
C SER A 49 3.00 -1.05 8.55
N SER A 50 2.53 -2.30 8.47
CA SER A 50 3.37 -3.48 8.70
C SER A 50 4.43 -3.66 7.61
N MET A 51 4.07 -3.44 6.34
CA MET A 51 5.01 -3.49 5.22
C MET A 51 6.05 -2.36 5.31
N GLU A 52 5.62 -1.14 5.59
CA GLU A 52 6.48 0.03 5.76
C GLU A 52 7.55 -0.21 6.82
N GLN A 53 7.16 -0.69 8.01
CA GLN A 53 8.11 -1.01 9.08
C GLN A 53 9.12 -2.07 8.65
N SER A 54 8.69 -3.04 7.84
CA SER A 54 9.52 -4.14 7.36
C SER A 54 10.49 -3.68 6.27
N VAL A 55 10.00 -2.88 5.32
CA VAL A 55 10.77 -2.31 4.21
C VAL A 55 11.84 -1.36 4.74
N LEU A 56 11.51 -0.45 5.65
CA LEU A 56 12.46 0.53 6.20
C LEU A 56 13.55 -0.11 7.08
N GLN A 57 13.41 -1.37 7.48
CA GLN A 57 14.44 -2.14 8.19
C GLN A 57 15.36 -2.93 7.26
N LEU A 58 15.11 -2.93 5.95
CA LEU A 58 16.00 -3.54 4.98
C LEU A 58 17.30 -2.74 4.87
N PRO A 59 18.42 -3.38 4.51
CA PRO A 59 19.68 -2.68 4.24
C PRO A 59 19.52 -1.56 3.21
N GLU A 60 20.32 -0.50 3.35
CA GLU A 60 20.30 0.71 2.50
C GLU A 60 20.42 0.42 0.99
N ILE A 61 21.07 -0.69 0.62
CA ILE A 61 21.14 -1.17 -0.77
C ILE A 61 19.74 -1.49 -1.38
N PHE A 62 18.72 -1.67 -0.54
CA PHE A 62 17.32 -1.90 -0.92
C PHE A 62 16.40 -0.72 -0.58
N VAL A 63 16.78 0.13 0.38
CA VAL A 63 16.02 1.30 0.84
C VAL A 63 16.82 2.55 0.54
N ASN A 64 16.89 2.90 -0.74
CA ASN A 64 17.47 4.17 -1.16
C ASN A 64 16.46 5.31 -0.97
N ASP A 65 16.91 6.55 -1.19
CA ASP A 65 16.07 7.75 -1.07
C ASP A 65 14.79 7.66 -1.93
N ASP A 66 14.84 6.97 -3.07
CA ASP A 66 13.67 6.76 -3.93
C ASP A 66 12.61 5.90 -3.21
N VAL A 67 13.01 4.77 -2.61
CA VAL A 67 12.09 3.88 -1.88
C VAL A 67 11.51 4.59 -0.65
N ALA A 68 12.33 5.35 0.07
CA ALA A 68 11.86 6.15 1.21
C ALA A 68 10.82 7.19 0.76
N SER A 69 11.10 7.92 -0.32
CA SER A 69 10.16 8.91 -0.89
C SER A 69 8.86 8.26 -1.38
N LEU A 70 8.93 7.11 -2.04
CA LEU A 70 7.72 6.42 -2.51
C LEU A 70 6.89 5.86 -1.35
N THR A 71 7.55 5.40 -0.28
CA THR A 71 6.86 4.97 0.95
C THR A 71 6.10 6.14 1.58
N GLU A 72 6.73 7.32 1.61
CA GLU A 72 6.10 8.56 2.07
C GLU A 72 4.89 8.95 1.22
N ASP A 73 4.98 8.85 -0.11
CA ASP A 73 3.88 9.14 -1.03
C ASP A 73 2.65 8.26 -0.75
N VAL A 74 2.86 6.95 -0.53
CA VAL A 74 1.78 6.02 -0.19
C VAL A 74 1.17 6.37 1.17
N ARG A 75 2.01 6.64 2.18
CA ARG A 75 1.53 7.04 3.52
C ARG A 75 0.67 8.29 3.47
N ASN A 76 1.10 9.30 2.73
CA ASN A 76 0.35 10.55 2.57
C ASN A 76 -0.97 10.35 1.82
N ALA A 77 -1.00 9.48 0.82
CA ALA A 77 -2.23 9.14 0.12
C ALA A 77 -3.22 8.36 1.01
N LEU A 78 -2.73 7.45 1.85
CA LEU A 78 -3.55 6.75 2.86
C LEU A 78 -4.14 7.73 3.87
N ASN A 79 -3.34 8.65 4.42
CA ASN A 79 -3.81 9.65 5.38
C ASN A 79 -4.95 10.51 4.80
N LYS A 80 -4.81 11.00 3.56
CA LYS A 80 -5.89 11.75 2.88
C LYS A 80 -7.18 10.94 2.73
N ALA A 81 -7.06 9.66 2.44
CA ALA A 81 -8.21 8.78 2.32
C ALA A 81 -8.85 8.51 3.70
N VAL A 82 -8.06 8.34 4.76
CA VAL A 82 -8.56 8.24 6.16
C VAL A 82 -9.33 9.50 6.54
N GLU A 83 -8.77 10.68 6.34
CA GLU A 83 -9.45 11.96 6.62
C GLU A 83 -10.80 12.06 5.88
N SER A 84 -10.84 11.59 4.64
CA SER A 84 -12.06 11.54 3.83
C SER A 84 -13.10 10.55 4.38
N TYR A 85 -12.65 9.39 4.88
CA TYR A 85 -13.51 8.40 5.54
C TYR A 85 -14.09 8.94 6.85
N GLU A 86 -13.27 9.61 7.67
CA GLU A 86 -13.71 10.24 8.93
C GLU A 86 -14.78 11.31 8.69
N ALA A 87 -14.63 12.09 7.61
CA ALA A 87 -15.61 13.08 7.17
C ALA A 87 -16.85 12.46 6.50
N LYS A 88 -16.92 11.12 6.34
CA LYS A 88 -17.94 10.40 5.56
C LYS A 88 -18.07 10.88 4.11
N ALA A 89 -17.01 11.47 3.58
CA ALA A 89 -16.95 12.02 2.23
C ALA A 89 -16.56 10.93 1.22
N TYR A 90 -17.40 9.91 1.04
CA TYR A 90 -17.06 8.71 0.25
C TYR A 90 -16.75 9.00 -1.22
N THR A 91 -17.36 10.04 -1.82
CA THR A 91 -16.98 10.50 -3.16
C THR A 91 -15.54 11.00 -3.19
N HIS A 92 -15.12 11.71 -2.14
CA HIS A 92 -13.75 12.20 -2.01
C HIS A 92 -12.76 11.06 -1.72
N VAL A 93 -13.15 10.06 -0.91
CA VAL A 93 -12.36 8.83 -0.76
C VAL A 93 -12.09 8.21 -2.14
N GLN A 94 -13.11 8.10 -2.99
CA GLN A 94 -12.97 7.53 -4.33
C GLN A 94 -12.01 8.36 -5.21
N GLU A 95 -12.07 9.69 -5.12
CA GLU A 95 -11.16 10.60 -5.82
C GLU A 95 -9.71 10.41 -5.36
N VAL A 96 -9.46 10.39 -4.05
CA VAL A 96 -8.13 10.16 -3.47
C VAL A 96 -7.60 8.79 -3.87
N LEU A 97 -8.44 7.76 -3.83
CA LEU A 97 -8.08 6.40 -4.22
C LEU A 97 -7.58 6.35 -5.67
N GLN A 98 -8.29 7.01 -6.60
CA GLN A 98 -7.96 6.99 -8.03
C GLN A 98 -6.79 7.89 -8.40
N SER A 99 -6.72 9.08 -7.82
CA SER A 99 -5.77 10.13 -8.23
C SER A 99 -4.45 10.10 -7.46
N ALA A 100 -4.43 9.50 -6.26
CA ALA A 100 -3.25 9.49 -5.40
C ALA A 100 -2.86 8.08 -4.95
N LEU A 101 -3.76 7.35 -4.27
CA LEU A 101 -3.37 6.13 -3.56
C LEU A 101 -3.03 4.97 -4.49
N LEU A 102 -3.88 4.66 -5.48
CA LEU A 102 -3.57 3.59 -6.44
C LEU A 102 -2.29 3.89 -7.26
N PRO A 103 -2.10 5.09 -7.82
CA PRO A 103 -0.85 5.43 -8.49
C PRO A 103 0.39 5.32 -7.59
N ALA A 104 0.32 5.85 -6.36
CA ALA A 104 1.44 5.81 -5.43
C ALA A 104 1.78 4.37 -5.02
N PHE A 105 0.77 3.57 -4.68
CA PHE A 105 0.94 2.18 -4.27
C PHE A 105 1.53 1.34 -5.40
N ASN A 106 0.99 1.44 -6.62
CA ASN A 106 1.51 0.70 -7.77
C ASN A 106 2.98 1.04 -8.04
N LYS A 107 3.34 2.33 -8.02
CA LYS A 107 4.72 2.76 -8.25
C LYS A 107 5.68 2.25 -7.16
N TRP A 108 5.24 2.30 -5.91
CA TRP A 108 6.01 1.77 -4.78
C TRP A 108 6.20 0.25 -4.89
N SER A 109 5.14 -0.50 -5.17
CA SER A 109 5.17 -1.95 -5.35
C SER A 109 6.07 -2.37 -6.51
N GLU A 110 5.97 -1.72 -7.67
CA GLU A 110 6.83 -2.00 -8.84
C GLU A 110 8.33 -1.82 -8.52
N VAL A 111 8.67 -0.78 -7.77
CA VAL A 111 10.06 -0.51 -7.37
C VAL A 111 10.55 -1.57 -6.38
N LEU A 112 9.75 -1.91 -5.37
CA LEU A 112 10.10 -2.97 -4.41
C LEU A 112 10.24 -4.33 -5.08
N GLU A 113 9.31 -4.71 -5.96
CA GLU A 113 9.39 -5.94 -6.73
C GLU A 113 10.67 -6.01 -7.55
N LYS A 114 11.09 -4.92 -8.19
CA LYS A 114 12.36 -4.87 -8.94
C LYS A 114 13.56 -5.20 -8.04
N TYR A 115 13.56 -4.73 -6.79
CA TYR A 115 14.61 -5.01 -5.82
C TYR A 115 14.52 -6.42 -5.22
N PHE A 116 13.31 -6.92 -5.01
CA PHE A 116 13.06 -8.20 -4.32
C PHE A 116 13.16 -9.40 -5.26
N ARG A 117 12.82 -9.23 -6.55
CA ARG A 117 12.77 -10.29 -7.55
C ARG A 117 14.00 -11.22 -7.58
N PRO A 118 15.25 -10.72 -7.48
CA PRO A 118 16.44 -11.58 -7.49
C PRO A 118 16.54 -12.53 -6.28
N TYR A 119 15.77 -12.27 -5.22
CA TYR A 119 15.86 -12.96 -3.94
C TYR A 119 14.60 -13.78 -3.59
N VAL A 120 13.46 -13.45 -4.19
CA VAL A 120 12.17 -14.10 -3.91
C VAL A 120 11.84 -15.19 -4.93
N ILE A 121 12.39 -15.12 -6.15
CA ILE A 121 12.24 -16.17 -7.17
C ILE A 121 13.41 -17.16 -7.04
N SER A 122 13.15 -18.31 -6.43
CA SER A 122 13.93 -19.56 -6.55
C SER A 122 12.99 -20.74 -6.51
#